data_AF-A0A846AVH1-F1
#
_entry.id   AF-A0A846AVH1-F1
#
_cell.length_a   1.000
_cell.length_b   1.000
_cell.length_c   1.000
_cell.angle_alpha   90.00
_cell.angle_beta   90.00
_cell.angle_gamma   90.00
#
_symmetry.space_group_name_H-M   'P 1'
#
loop_
_entity.id
_entity.type
_entity.pdbx_description
1 polymer ?
#
loop_
_entity_poly.entity_id
_entity_poly.type
_entity_poly.pdbx_seq_one_letter_code
_entity_poly.pdbx_strand_id
1 'polypeptide(L)' 'MYYAVTSDGEFINVPKFFRKSEYRLSKLQIRLAKKRKHSRSWKILKCKIAKLHQLIARQRLDWQFKLAYHL' A
#
# COMPACT_ATOMS: atom_id res chain seq x y z
N MET A 1 -0.32 6.23 15.87
CA MET A 1 -1.23 6.50 14.73
C MET A 1 -2.15 5.30 14.63
N TYR A 2 -3.42 5.52 14.97
CA TYR A 2 -4.45 4.49 15.02
C TYR A 2 -5.17 4.41 13.68
N TYR A 3 -5.65 3.22 13.33
CA TYR A 3 -6.41 2.92 12.12
C TYR A 3 -7.89 3.22 12.29
N ALA A 4 -8.47 2.84 13.43
CA ALA A 4 -9.87 3.09 13.79
C ALA A 4 -9.99 3.19 15.32
N VAL A 5 -11.00 3.91 15.80
CA VAL A 5 -11.38 4.00 17.21
C VAL A 5 -12.87 3.70 17.30
N THR A 6 -13.26 2.73 18.13
CA THR A 6 -14.68 2.38 18.35
C THR A 6 -15.29 3.25 19.45
N SER A 7 -16.62 3.34 19.49
CA SER A 7 -17.37 4.02 20.55
C SER A 7 -17.06 3.45 21.94
N ASP A 8 -16.64 2.19 22.00
CA ASP A 8 -16.28 1.48 23.24
C ASP A 8 -14.85 1.78 23.72
N GLY A 9 -14.13 2.68 23.02
CA GLY A 9 -12.79 3.12 23.40
C GLY A 9 -11.66 2.19 22.94
N GLU A 10 -11.93 1.24 22.04
CA GLU A 10 -10.86 0.40 21.49
C GLU A 10 -10.07 1.14 20.41
N PHE A 11 -8.74 1.10 20.55
CA PHE A 11 -7.82 1.74 19.62
C PHE A 11 -7.17 0.69 18.72
N ILE A 12 -7.61 0.63 17.47
CA ILE A 12 -7.06 -0.32 16.50
C ILE A 12 -5.81 0.28 15.88
N ASN A 13 -4.66 -0.38 16.01
CA ASN A 13 -3.40 0.10 15.45
C ASN A 13 -3.30 -0.14 13.94
N VAL A 14 -2.62 0.75 13.22
CA VAL A 14 -2.32 0.55 11.79
C VAL A 14 -1.39 -0.66 11.62
N PRO A 15 -1.77 -1.66 10.81
CA PRO A 15 -0.93 -2.81 10.55
C PRO A 15 0.45 -2.45 9.96
N LYS A 16 1.49 -3.12 10.45
CA LYS A 16 2.89 -2.88 10.01
C LYS A 16 3.13 -3.13 8.52
N PHE A 17 2.28 -3.92 7.86
CA PHE A 17 2.45 -4.23 6.43
C PHE A 17 2.17 -3.04 5.51
N PHE A 18 1.32 -2.08 5.91
CA PHE A 18 1.07 -0.88 5.11
C PHE A 18 2.32 -0.04 4.92
N ARG A 19 3.09 0.17 6.00
CA ARG A 19 4.36 0.93 5.93
C ARG A 19 5.40 0.27 5.02
N LYS A 20 5.48 -1.06 5.03
CA LYS A 20 6.40 -1.81 4.14
C LYS A 20 6.02 -1.60 2.68
N SER A 21 4.73 -1.70 2.35
CA SER A 21 4.23 -1.51 0.98
C SER A 21 4.42 -0.08 0.51
N GLU A 22 4.19 0.92 1.36
CA GLU A 22 4.41 2.34 1.09
C GLU A 22 5.89 2.67 0.82
N TYR A 23 6.80 2.17 1.68
CA TYR A 23 8.23 2.34 1.49
C TYR A 23 8.71 1.73 0.16
N ARG A 24 8.19 0.55 -0.20
CA ARG A 24 8.50 -0.08 -1.48
C ARG A 24 7.98 0.74 -2.65
N LEU A 25 6.79 1.33 -2.52
CA LEU A 25 6.19 2.18 -3.55
C LEU A 25 7.02 3.44 -3.78
N SER A 26 7.42 4.14 -2.72
CA SER A 26 8.24 5.36 -2.83
C SER A 26 9.58 5.08 -3.52
N LYS A 27 10.26 4.00 -3.14
CA LYS A 27 11.53 3.59 -3.79
C LYS A 27 11.34 3.28 -5.27
N LEU A 28 10.25 2.64 -5.66
CA LEU A 28 9.98 2.35 -7.07
C LEU A 28 9.64 3.62 -7.86
N GLN A 29 8.86 4.54 -7.29
CA GLN A 29 8.54 5.81 -7.92
C GLN A 29 9.79 6.68 -8.13
N ILE A 30 10.66 6.78 -7.12
CA ILE A 30 11.97 7.48 -7.26
C ILE A 30 12.81 6.85 -8.38
N ARG A 31 12.86 5.51 -8.45
CA ARG A 31 13.57 4.81 -9.52
C ARG A 31 12.95 5.09 -10.89
N LEU A 32 11.63 5.16 -11.00
CA LEU A 32 10.93 5.44 -12.26
C LEU A 32 11.19 6.88 -12.74
N ALA A 33 11.20 7.86 -11.83
CA ALA A 33 11.49 9.27 -12.15
C ALA A 33 12.89 9.46 -12.78
N LYS A 34 13.87 8.65 -12.37
CA LYS A 34 15.23 8.66 -12.92
C LYS A 34 15.38 7.95 -14.28
N LYS A 35 14.33 7.31 -14.81
CA LYS A 35 14.40 6.55 -16.08
C LYS A 35 13.84 7.35 -17.24
N ARG A 36 14.48 7.23 -18.41
CA ARG A 36 13.97 7.80 -19.67
C ARG A 36 12.56 7.27 -19.94
N LYS A 37 11.61 8.19 -20.12
CA LYS A 37 10.23 7.88 -20.46
C LYS A 37 10.18 6.95 -21.68
N HIS A 38 9.24 6.00 -21.68
CA HIS A 38 9.05 5.00 -22.75
C HIS A 38 10.19 3.99 -22.99
N SER A 39 11.32 4.08 -22.29
CA SER A 39 12.34 3.02 -22.34
C SER A 39 11.78 1.69 -21.84
N ARG A 40 12.39 0.57 -22.29
CA ARG A 40 11.99 -0.78 -21.87
C ARG A 40 11.97 -0.92 -20.34
N SER A 41 13.02 -0.43 -19.67
CA SER A 41 13.11 -0.45 -18.21
C SER A 41 12.01 0.41 -17.55
N TRP A 42 11.69 1.58 -18.11
CA TRP A 42 10.61 2.44 -17.59
C TRP A 42 9.25 1.73 -17.66
N LYS A 43 8.93 1.08 -18.77
CA LYS A 43 7.69 0.29 -18.93
C LYS A 43 7.60 -0.84 -17.90
N ILE A 44 8.70 -1.58 -17.68
CA ILE A 44 8.78 -2.66 -16.68
C ILE A 44 8.56 -2.11 -15.26
N LEU A 45 9.21 -0.99 -14.90
CA LEU A 45 9.04 -0.35 -13.59
C LEU A 45 7.60 0.14 -13.39
N LYS A 46 6.98 0.74 -14.41
CA LYS A 46 5.58 1.16 -14.37
C LYS A 46 4.64 -0.01 -14.10
N CYS A 47 4.83 -1.15 -14.78
CA CYS A 47 4.08 -2.37 -14.50
C CYS A 47 4.28 -2.88 -13.05
N LYS A 48 5.51 -2.84 -12.52
CA LYS A 48 5.78 -3.22 -11.14
C LYS A 48 5.07 -2.32 -10.14
N ILE A 49 5.05 -1.01 -10.39
CA ILE A 49 4.33 -0.02 -9.58
C ILE A 49 2.82 -0.28 -9.62
N ALA A 50 2.25 -0.52 -10.81
CA ALA A 50 0.82 -0.83 -10.96
C ALA A 50 0.42 -2.09 -10.17
N LYS A 51 1.20 -3.17 -10.25
CA LYS A 51 0.99 -4.39 -9.45
C LYS A 51 1.06 -4.11 -7.95
N LEU A 52 1.98 -3.24 -7.51
CA LEU A 52 2.11 -2.88 -6.10
C LEU A 52 0.90 -2.06 -5.62
N HIS A 53 0.39 -1.13 -6.43
CA HIS A 53 -0.85 -0.41 -6.11
C HIS A 53 -2.04 -1.36 -5.95
N GLN A 54 -2.18 -2.33 -6.86
CA GLN A 54 -3.25 -3.33 -6.77
C GLN A 54 -3.13 -4.18 -5.50
N LEU A 55 -1.90 -4.57 -5.12
CA LEU A 55 -1.65 -5.31 -3.89
C LEU A 55 -2.02 -4.48 -2.64
N ILE A 56 -1.65 -3.20 -2.60
CA ILE A 56 -2.01 -2.30 -1.50
C ILE A 56 -3.54 -2.15 -1.39
N ALA A 57 -4.23 -1.97 -2.51
CA ALA A 57 -5.69 -1.85 -2.52
C ALA A 57 -6.36 -3.12 -1.98
N ARG A 58 -5.91 -4.31 -2.41
CA ARG A 58 -6.41 -5.59 -1.91
C ARG A 58 -6.14 -5.77 -0.41
N GLN A 59 -4.95 -5.41 0.06
CA GLN A 59 -4.60 -5.48 1.49
C GLN A 59 -5.46 -4.55 2.35
N ARG A 60 -5.78 -3.35 1.84
CA ARG A 60 -6.67 -2.41 2.55
C ARG A 60 -8.07 -2.99 2.69
N LEU A 61 -8.61 -3.51 1.60
CA LEU A 61 -9.95 -4.08 1.55
C LEU A 61 -10.05 -5.32 2.46
N ASP A 62 -9.10 -6.25 2.37
CA ASP A 62 -9.03 -7.43 3.23
C ASP A 62 -8.95 -7.06 4.72
N TRP A 63 -8.11 -6.07 5.07
CA TRP A 63 -8.01 -5.59 6.45
C TRP A 63 -9.33 -4.97 6.94
N GLN A 64 -9.98 -4.15 6.10
CA GLN A 64 -11.27 -3.55 6.43
C GLN A 64 -12.34 -4.60 6.69
N PHE A 65 -12.46 -5.62 5.84
CA PHE A 65 -13.45 -6.68 6.02
C PHE A 65 -13.17 -7.53 7.26
N LYS A 66 -11.91 -7.89 7.51
CA LYS A 66 -11.54 -8.63 8.73
C LYS A 66 -11.82 -7.85 10.00
N LEU A 67 -11.55 -6.54 9.97
CA LEU A 67 -11.83 -5.64 11.07
C LEU A 67 -13.34 -5.51 11.30
N ALA A 68 -14.13 -5.34 10.25
CA ALA A 68 -15.59 -5.27 10.34
C ALA A 68 -16.25 -6.59 10.76
N TYR A 69 -15.61 -7.75 10.50
CA TYR A 69 -16.09 -9.04 10.99
C TYR A 69 -15.75 -9.26 12.48
N HIS A 70 -14.68 -8.63 12.96
CA HIS A 70 -14.22 -8.77 14.34
C HIS A 70 -14.89 -7.77 15.30
N LEU A 71 -15.33 -6.62 14.78
CA LEU A 71 -16.15 -5.64 15.50
C LEU A 71 -17.62 -6.06 15.48
#